data_AF-A0AAW7IDK6-F1
#
_entry.id   AF-A0AAW7IDK6-F1
#
_cell.length_a   1.000
_cell.length_b   1.000
_cell.length_c   1.000
_cell.angle_alpha   90.00
_cell.angle_beta   90.00
_cell.angle_gamma   90.00
#
_symmetry.space_group_name_H-M   'P 1'
#
loop_
_entity.id
_entity.type
_entity.pdbx_description
1 polymer ?
#
loop_
_entity_poly.entity_id
_entity_poly.type
_entity_poly.pdbx_seq_one_letter_code
_entity_poly.pdbx_strand_id
1 'polypeptide(L)'
;MFFKKNEELDPNEKWYCVGIMTDNGLEDEEYDVLSKRILESVQNVSVISDLIRVEWDREKLRTLNERFNADAFSDPCYIINKFIPEDIKRERKLLEKNHKWKRLFGFLSPVEYMEAEAKAAHDFDKALFYTDDPDKVIEYIIANS
;
A
#
# COMPACT_ATOMS: atom_id res chain seq x y z
N MET A 1 -11.77 1.71 -2.56
CA MET A 1 -11.68 1.09 -3.91
C MET A 1 -11.38 -0.41 -3.87
N PHE A 2 -11.87 -1.16 -4.87
CA PHE A 2 -11.90 -2.63 -4.93
C PHE A 2 -10.55 -3.25 -5.32
N PHE A 3 -10.09 -4.25 -4.55
CA PHE A 3 -9.09 -5.22 -5.01
C PHE A 3 -9.59 -5.87 -6.29
N LYS A 4 -9.01 -5.50 -7.44
CA LYS A 4 -9.27 -6.17 -8.71
C LYS A 4 -8.93 -7.65 -8.51
N LYS A 5 -9.98 -8.47 -8.65
CA LYS A 5 -9.98 -9.92 -8.67
C LYS A 5 -8.70 -10.44 -9.33
N ASN A 6 -7.97 -11.32 -8.64
CA ASN A 6 -6.80 -12.08 -9.10
C ASN A 6 -6.87 -12.45 -10.61
N GLU A 7 -6.54 -11.52 -11.50
CA GLU A 7 -5.94 -11.85 -12.77
C GLU A 7 -4.57 -12.40 -12.39
N GLU A 8 -4.21 -13.55 -12.93
CA GLU A 8 -2.93 -14.21 -12.69
C GLU A 8 -1.82 -13.23 -13.10
N LEU A 9 -1.33 -12.45 -12.13
CA LEU A 9 -0.24 -11.49 -12.31
C LEU A 9 0.91 -12.26 -12.97
N ASP A 10 1.45 -11.72 -14.06
CA ASP A 10 2.55 -12.39 -14.77
C ASP A 10 3.69 -12.62 -13.75
N PRO A 11 4.07 -13.90 -13.48
CA PRO A 11 5.07 -14.21 -12.47
C PRO A 11 6.46 -13.68 -12.82
N ASN A 12 6.69 -13.26 -14.07
CA ASN A 12 7.95 -12.64 -14.51
C ASN A 12 7.95 -11.11 -14.37
N GLU A 13 6.79 -10.48 -14.15
CA GLU A 13 6.68 -9.04 -14.02
C GLU A 13 6.76 -8.62 -12.54
N LYS A 14 7.54 -7.57 -12.25
CA LYS A 14 7.59 -7.02 -10.89
C LYS A 14 6.38 -6.14 -10.67
N TRP A 15 5.59 -6.46 -9.67
CA TRP A 15 4.45 -5.65 -9.27
C TRP A 15 4.82 -4.70 -8.12
N TYR A 16 4.21 -3.52 -8.13
CA TYR A 16 4.41 -2.48 -7.13
C TYR A 16 3.10 -2.09 -6.46
N CYS A 17 3.19 -1.69 -5.20
CA CYS A 17 2.10 -1.04 -4.45
C CYS A 17 2.53 0.39 -4.12
N VAL A 18 1.68 1.35 -4.47
CA VAL A 18 1.88 2.76 -4.15
C VAL A 18 0.86 3.18 -3.09
N GLY A 19 1.35 3.55 -1.92
CA GLY A 19 0.53 4.11 -0.85
C GLY A 19 0.50 5.62 -0.96
N ILE A 20 -0.68 6.22 -0.95
CA ILE A 20 -0.85 7.67 -0.84
C ILE A 20 -1.09 8.01 0.62
N MET A 21 -0.11 8.64 1.26
CA MET A 21 -0.18 9.04 2.66
C MET A 21 -0.44 10.53 2.81
N THR A 22 -1.46 10.85 3.59
CA THR A 22 -1.91 12.22 3.89
C THR A 22 -1.92 12.46 5.40
N ASP A 23 -1.93 13.71 5.84
CA ASP A 23 -1.95 13.99 7.28
C ASP A 23 -3.28 13.57 7.92
N ASN A 24 -4.40 13.98 7.33
CA ASN A 24 -5.73 13.86 7.95
C ASN A 24 -6.75 13.06 7.12
N GLY A 25 -6.32 12.40 6.05
CA GLY A 25 -7.23 11.85 5.06
C GLY A 25 -7.68 12.90 4.05
N LEU A 26 -8.21 12.43 2.93
CA LEU A 26 -8.85 13.23 1.87
C LEU A 26 -10.19 12.58 1.52
N GLU A 27 -11.01 13.28 0.78
CA GLU A 27 -12.22 12.68 0.19
C GLU A 27 -11.83 11.67 -0.92
N ASP A 28 -12.69 10.68 -1.16
CA ASP A 28 -12.45 9.63 -2.17
C ASP A 28 -12.12 10.23 -3.55
N GLU A 29 -12.83 11.28 -3.97
CA GLU A 29 -12.59 11.92 -5.27
C GLU A 29 -11.20 12.57 -5.38
N GLU A 30 -10.63 13.03 -4.27
CA GLU A 30 -9.30 13.62 -4.25
C GLU A 30 -8.24 12.53 -4.41
N TYR A 31 -8.40 11.38 -3.73
CA TYR A 31 -7.54 10.22 -3.93
C TYR A 31 -7.64 9.65 -5.35
N ASP A 32 -8.83 9.67 -5.95
CA ASP A 32 -9.03 9.26 -7.33
C ASP A 32 -8.22 10.13 -8.29
N VAL A 33 -8.20 11.46 -8.06
CA VAL A 33 -7.39 12.38 -8.86
C VAL A 33 -5.89 12.09 -8.70
N LEU A 34 -5.41 11.85 -7.47
CA LEU A 34 -4.00 11.58 -7.20
C LEU A 34 -3.54 10.24 -7.79
N SER A 35 -4.38 9.20 -7.69
CA SER A 35 -4.05 7.85 -8.15
C SER A 35 -4.17 7.69 -9.67
N LYS A 36 -5.09 8.42 -10.31
CA LYS A 36 -5.40 8.30 -11.74
C LYS A 36 -4.16 8.43 -12.63
N ARG A 37 -3.32 9.44 -12.38
CA ARG A 37 -2.11 9.68 -13.20
C ARG A 37 -1.16 8.47 -13.18
N ILE A 38 -0.99 7.86 -12.02
CA ILE A 38 -0.11 6.70 -11.83
C ILE A 38 -0.73 5.48 -12.54
N LEU A 39 -2.01 5.22 -12.30
CA LEU A 39 -2.75 4.08 -12.87
C LEU A 39 -2.90 4.13 -14.39
N GLU A 40 -2.95 5.33 -14.98
CA GLU A 40 -3.00 5.51 -16.44
C GLU A 40 -1.62 5.38 -17.10
N SER A 41 -0.53 5.53 -16.34
CA SER A 41 0.84 5.57 -16.87
C SER A 41 1.58 4.23 -16.79
N VAL A 42 1.26 3.38 -15.83
CA VAL A 42 1.92 2.08 -15.59
C VAL A 42 0.90 1.00 -15.26
N GLN A 43 1.12 -0.24 -15.74
CA GLN A 43 0.14 -1.34 -15.62
C GLN A 43 0.41 -2.26 -14.43
N ASN A 44 1.67 -2.41 -14.03
CA ASN A 44 2.14 -3.29 -12.97
C ASN A 44 2.12 -2.63 -11.58
N VAL A 45 1.07 -1.86 -11.31
CA VAL A 45 0.91 -1.11 -10.05
C VAL A 45 -0.48 -1.27 -9.45
N SER A 46 -0.53 -1.31 -8.13
CA SER A 46 -1.74 -1.10 -7.36
C SER A 46 -1.57 0.16 -6.50
N VAL A 47 -2.62 0.97 -6.37
CA VAL A 47 -2.61 2.16 -5.52
C VAL A 47 -3.57 1.94 -4.35
N ILE A 48 -3.10 2.25 -3.14
CA ILE A 48 -3.93 2.33 -1.93
C ILE A 48 -4.01 3.79 -1.52
N SER A 49 -5.23 4.31 -1.59
CA SER A 49 -5.67 5.56 -0.95
C SER A 49 -5.88 5.32 0.55
N ASP A 50 -5.96 6.37 1.35
CA ASP A 50 -6.36 6.30 2.78
C ASP A 50 -5.27 5.90 3.78
N LEU A 51 -3.99 6.10 3.47
CA LEU A 51 -2.95 6.04 4.50
C LEU A 51 -2.94 7.35 5.32
N ILE A 52 -3.64 7.38 6.44
CA ILE A 52 -3.74 8.57 7.30
C ILE A 52 -2.58 8.59 8.30
N ARG A 53 -1.70 9.58 8.19
CA ARG A 53 -0.47 9.69 8.98
C ARG A 53 -0.75 9.81 10.48
N VAL A 54 -1.75 10.59 10.88
CA VAL A 54 -2.05 10.78 12.31
C VAL A 54 -2.59 9.52 12.99
N GLU A 55 -3.10 8.57 12.21
CA GLU A 55 -3.62 7.29 12.70
C GLU A 55 -2.53 6.20 12.75
N TRP A 56 -1.36 6.49 12.18
CA TRP A 56 -0.30 5.51 12.03
C TRP A 56 0.67 5.45 13.20
N ASP A 57 1.37 4.33 13.30
CA ASP A 57 2.36 4.10 14.35
C ASP A 57 3.55 5.06 14.20
N ARG A 58 3.78 5.89 15.23
CA ARG A 58 4.84 6.91 15.25
C ARG A 58 6.24 6.34 15.14
N GLU A 59 6.50 5.16 15.69
CA GLU A 59 7.82 4.53 15.58
C GLU A 59 8.08 4.10 14.13
N LYS A 60 7.05 3.54 13.47
CA LYS A 60 7.14 3.17 12.05
C LYS A 60 7.35 4.38 11.14
N LEU A 61 6.65 5.48 11.41
CA LEU A 61 6.84 6.73 10.67
C LEU A 61 8.26 7.29 10.86
N ARG A 62 8.82 7.21 12.07
CA ARG A 62 10.21 7.60 12.31
C ARG A 62 11.19 6.74 11.52
N THR A 63 11.01 5.42 11.53
CA THR A 63 11.86 4.51 10.74
C THR A 63 11.79 4.81 9.24
N LEU A 64 10.60 5.14 8.74
CA LEU A 64 10.44 5.55 7.34
C LEU A 64 11.20 6.85 7.03
N ASN A 65 11.14 7.87 7.90
CA ASN A 65 11.89 9.11 7.75
C ASN A 65 13.40 8.90 7.77
N GLU A 66 13.90 8.14 8.76
CA GLU A 66 15.32 7.81 8.89
C GLU A 66 15.85 7.08 7.65
N ARG A 67 15.05 6.17 7.10
CA ARG A 67 15.43 5.40 5.90
C ARG A 67 15.65 6.28 4.67
N PHE A 68 14.82 7.30 4.49
CA PHE A 68 14.85 8.15 3.30
C PHE A 68 15.49 9.52 3.53
N ASN A 69 16.06 9.76 4.72
CA ASN A 69 16.60 11.06 5.14
C ASN A 69 15.61 12.21 4.87
N ALA A 70 14.33 11.98 5.13
CA ALA A 70 13.30 13.00 4.99
C ALA A 70 13.15 13.76 6.32
N ASP A 71 13.42 15.07 6.30
CA ASP A 71 13.26 15.94 7.48
C ASP A 71 11.78 16.11 7.88
N ALA A 72 10.89 16.05 6.89
CA ALA A 72 9.44 16.05 7.06
C ALA A 72 8.76 15.38 5.87
N PHE A 73 7.60 14.77 6.12
CA PHE A 73 6.77 14.22 5.06
C PHE A 73 5.94 15.33 4.39
N SER A 74 5.90 15.36 3.06
CA SER A 74 4.96 16.22 2.32
C SER A 74 3.52 15.73 2.52
N ASP A 75 2.54 16.58 2.23
CA ASP A 75 1.13 16.20 2.30
C ASP A 75 0.43 16.59 0.98
N PRO A 76 0.06 15.61 0.11
CA PRO A 76 0.26 14.16 0.24
C PRO A 76 1.72 13.72 -0.02
N CYS A 77 2.02 12.46 0.28
CA CYS A 77 3.25 11.78 -0.11
C CYS A 77 2.97 10.37 -0.63
N TYR A 78 3.86 9.86 -1.49
CA TYR A 78 3.77 8.56 -2.12
C TYR A 78 4.86 7.63 -1.58
N ILE A 79 4.47 6.41 -1.23
CA ILE A 79 5.35 5.36 -0.72
C ILE A 79 5.25 4.16 -1.66
N ILE A 80 6.38 3.74 -2.23
CA ILE A 80 6.43 2.59 -3.15
C ILE A 80 6.96 1.36 -2.43
N ASN A 81 6.19 0.28 -2.50
CA ASN A 81 6.55 -1.04 -2.02
C ASN A 81 6.56 -2.03 -3.18
N LYS A 82 7.37 -3.09 -3.09
CA LYS A 82 7.21 -4.24 -3.98
C LYS A 82 5.96 -5.01 -3.54
N PHE A 83 5.08 -5.34 -4.49
CA PHE A 83 3.98 -6.25 -4.23
C PHE A 83 4.51 -7.69 -4.22
N ILE A 84 4.31 -8.38 -3.09
CA ILE A 84 4.72 -9.77 -2.90
C ILE A 84 3.46 -10.56 -2.51
N PRO A 85 2.84 -11.31 -3.44
CA PRO A 85 1.62 -12.08 -3.17
C PRO A 85 1.75 -13.04 -1.99
N GLU A 86 2.96 -13.55 -1.74
CA GLU A 86 3.27 -14.46 -0.63
C GLU A 86 3.12 -13.77 0.74
N ASP A 87 3.43 -12.48 0.83
CA ASP A 87 3.30 -11.71 2.07
C ASP A 87 1.82 -11.49 2.41
N ILE A 88 1.00 -11.16 1.40
CA ILE A 88 -0.47 -11.05 1.53
C ILE A 88 -1.07 -12.38 1.99
N LYS A 89 -0.70 -13.49 1.34
CA LYS A 89 -1.15 -14.84 1.71
C LYS A 89 -0.75 -15.21 3.14
N ARG A 90 0.44 -14.78 3.58
CA ARG A 90 0.94 -15.03 4.94
C ARG A 90 0.12 -14.27 5.96
N GLU A 91 -0.12 -12.98 5.74
CA GLU A 91 -0.87 -12.13 6.67
C GLU A 91 -2.32 -12.59 6.80
N ARG A 92 -2.94 -12.97 5.69
CA ARG A 92 -4.26 -13.61 5.68
C ARG A 92 -4.31 -14.87 6.54
N LYS A 93 -3.32 -15.76 6.41
CA LYS A 93 -3.23 -16.97 7.25
C LYS A 93 -3.00 -16.64 8.72
N LEU A 94 -2.26 -15.58 9.03
CA LEU A 94 -2.02 -15.13 10.40
C LEU A 94 -3.31 -14.59 11.03
N LEU A 95 -4.05 -13.74 10.30
CA LEU A 95 -5.36 -13.25 10.72
C LEU A 95 -6.32 -14.41 11.03
N GLU A 96 -6.43 -15.36 10.10
CA GLU A 96 -7.24 -16.58 10.28
C GLU A 96 -6.79 -17.42 11.50
N LYS A 97 -5.48 -17.52 11.75
CA LYS A 97 -4.89 -18.26 12.87
C LYS A 97 -5.07 -17.54 14.21
N ASN A 98 -5.10 -16.22 14.22
CA ASN A 98 -5.29 -15.42 15.43
C ASN A 98 -6.78 -15.35 15.80
N HIS A 99 -7.65 -15.42 14.80
CA HIS A 99 -9.11 -15.34 14.97
C HIS A 99 -9.80 -16.67 14.60
N LYS A 100 -9.23 -17.82 15.00
CA LYS A 100 -9.74 -19.16 14.65
C LYS A 100 -11.24 -19.34 14.91
N TRP A 101 -11.73 -18.83 16.04
CA TRP A 101 -13.14 -18.92 16.40
C TRP A 101 -14.01 -18.05 15.49
N LYS A 102 -13.63 -16.78 15.25
CA LYS A 102 -14.35 -15.93 14.29
C LYS A 102 -14.39 -16.57 12.90
N ARG A 103 -13.26 -17.12 12.43
CA ARG A 103 -13.20 -17.84 11.17
C ARG A 103 -14.14 -19.05 11.16
N LEU A 104 -14.10 -19.89 12.21
CA LEU A 104 -14.92 -21.09 12.32
C LEU A 104 -16.41 -20.79 12.27
N PHE A 105 -16.82 -19.66 12.86
CA PHE A 105 -18.22 -19.20 12.86
C PHE A 105 -18.56 -18.22 11.73
N GLY A 106 -17.64 -17.97 10.78
CA GLY A 106 -17.87 -17.06 9.65
C GLY A 106 -18.00 -15.58 10.02
N PHE A 107 -17.52 -15.17 11.19
CA PHE A 107 -17.56 -13.79 11.69
C PHE A 107 -16.35 -12.95 11.32
N LEU A 108 -15.42 -13.49 10.52
CA LEU A 108 -14.30 -12.69 10.03
C LEU A 108 -14.77 -11.91 8.79
N SER A 109 -14.85 -10.59 8.95
CA SER A 109 -15.44 -9.71 7.95
C SER A 109 -14.50 -9.49 6.75
N PRO A 110 -15.04 -9.12 5.57
CA PRO A 110 -14.22 -8.70 4.44
C PRO A 110 -13.29 -7.53 4.78
N VAL A 111 -13.74 -6.59 5.63
CA VAL A 111 -12.94 -5.43 6.06
C VAL A 111 -11.70 -5.87 6.84
N GLU A 112 -11.83 -6.82 7.77
CA GLU A 112 -10.69 -7.35 8.52
C GLU A 112 -9.64 -8.01 7.60
N TYR A 113 -10.08 -8.67 6.52
CA TYR A 113 -9.14 -9.17 5.49
C TYR A 113 -8.47 -8.02 4.75
N MET A 114 -9.24 -7.02 4.30
CA MET A 114 -8.71 -5.88 3.55
C MET A 114 -7.66 -5.11 4.34
N GLU A 115 -7.90 -4.85 5.62
CA GLU A 115 -6.94 -4.18 6.51
C GLU A 115 -5.62 -4.97 6.64
N ALA A 116 -5.73 -6.30 6.83
CA ALA A 116 -4.56 -7.17 6.92
C ALA A 116 -3.77 -7.22 5.61
N GLU A 117 -4.47 -7.33 4.47
CA GLU A 117 -3.86 -7.35 3.14
C GLU A 117 -3.19 -6.00 2.82
N ALA A 118 -3.85 -4.87 3.11
CA ALA A 118 -3.30 -3.54 2.93
C ALA A 118 -2.03 -3.31 3.80
N LYS A 119 -2.06 -3.75 5.06
CA LYS A 119 -0.90 -3.68 5.96
C LYS A 119 0.29 -4.47 5.45
N ALA A 120 0.05 -5.65 4.86
CA ALA A 120 1.12 -6.47 4.28
C ALA A 120 1.66 -5.89 2.96
N ALA A 121 0.81 -5.26 2.14
CA ALA A 121 1.23 -4.57 0.92
C ALA A 121 2.09 -3.33 1.23
N HIS A 122 1.74 -2.59 2.29
CA HIS A 122 2.39 -1.31 2.67
C HIS A 122 3.21 -1.43 3.95
N ASP A 123 4.02 -2.48 4.05
CA ASP A 123 5.03 -2.58 5.10
C ASP A 123 6.12 -1.51 4.92
N PHE A 124 6.10 -0.47 5.76
CA PHE A 124 7.07 0.64 5.68
C PHE A 124 8.52 0.19 5.86
N ASP A 125 8.75 -0.91 6.57
CA ASP A 125 10.07 -1.52 6.71
C ASP A 125 10.58 -2.12 5.39
N LYS A 126 9.71 -2.24 4.38
CA LYS A 126 10.02 -2.71 3.03
C LYS A 126 9.82 -1.62 1.96
N ALA A 127 9.57 -0.38 2.35
CA ALA A 127 9.45 0.74 1.42
C ALA A 127 10.72 0.87 0.57
N LEU A 128 10.54 0.98 -0.74
CA LEU A 128 11.62 1.08 -1.72
C LEU A 128 11.92 2.51 -2.12
N PHE A 129 10.88 3.32 -2.22
CA PHE A 129 10.98 4.70 -2.65
C PHE A 129 9.92 5.56 -1.98
N TYR A 130 10.25 6.84 -1.81
CA TYR A 130 9.44 7.84 -1.16
C TYR A 130 9.55 9.15 -1.95
N THR A 131 8.43 9.78 -2.26
CA THR A 131 8.39 11.06 -2.98
C THR A 131 7.06 11.77 -2.81
N ASP A 132 7.04 13.08 -3.02
CA ASP A 132 5.86 13.94 -3.11
C ASP A 132 5.36 14.14 -4.55
N ASP A 133 6.08 13.59 -5.54
CA ASP A 133 5.87 13.84 -6.95
C ASP A 133 5.38 12.55 -7.66
N PRO A 134 4.16 12.55 -8.22
CA PRO A 134 3.63 11.38 -8.92
C PRO A 134 4.43 11.02 -10.18
N ASP A 135 5.13 11.96 -10.81
CA ASP A 135 5.97 11.66 -11.98
C ASP A 135 7.20 10.84 -11.57
N LYS A 136 7.80 11.14 -10.41
CA LYS A 136 8.90 10.34 -9.88
C LYS A 136 8.46 8.93 -9.49
N VAL A 137 7.20 8.74 -9.11
CA VAL A 137 6.63 7.40 -8.88
C VAL A 137 6.62 6.60 -10.18
N ILE A 138 6.11 7.22 -11.25
CA ILE A 138 6.02 6.61 -12.58
C ILE A 138 7.41 6.28 -13.11
N GLU A 139 8.35 7.23 -13.03
CA GLU A 139 9.75 7.04 -13.42
C GLU A 139 10.39 5.88 -12.66
N TYR A 140 10.18 5.80 -11.34
CA TYR A 140 10.72 4.72 -10.53
C TYR A 140 10.21 3.36 -10.99
N ILE A 141 8.90 3.23 -11.21
CA ILE A 141 8.29 1.97 -11.65
C ILE A 141 8.83 1.57 -13.01
N ILE A 142 8.84 2.47 -14.00
CA ILE A 142 9.35 2.19 -15.36
C ILE A 142 10.83 1.77 -15.32
N ALA A 143 11.66 2.44 -14.52
CA ALA A 143 13.09 2.13 -14.45
C ALA A 143 13.39 0.78 -13.78
N ASN A 144 12.45 0.23 -12.99
CA ASN A 144 12.66 -0.97 -12.19
C ASN A 144 11.80 -2.18 -12.59
N SER A 145 10.84 -2.00 -13.49
CA SER A 145 10.00 -3.06 -14.09
C SER A 145 10.84 -3.92 -15.02
#